data_AF-A0A7W0F164-F1
#
_entry.id   AF-A0A7W0F164-F1
#
_cell.length_a   1.000
_cell.length_b   1.000
_cell.length_c   1.000
_cell.angle_alpha   90.00
_cell.angle_beta   90.00
_cell.angle_gamma   90.00
#
_symmetry.space_group_name_H-M   'P 1'
#
loop_
_entity.id
_entity.type
_entity.pdbx_description
1 polymer ?
#
loop_
_entity_poly.entity_id
_entity_poly.type
_entity_poly.pdbx_seq_one_letter_code
_entity_poly.pdbx_strand_id
1 'polypeptide(L)'
;MTQPVSLSQYKWQMPETKNLFGMSKNMPKSISCDNSHKEMESEKLKKVCQAFESLFVAQVMKEMRATVPKNELFDGGQAEEIYTSMLDEKLSEEIATNGSLGLAKKLYESLSETLVNSKFEGSKA
;
A
#
# COMPACT_ATOMS: atom_id res chain seq x y z
N MET A 1 61.22 18.00 -5.22
CA MET A 1 60.24 17.17 -4.48
C MET A 1 59.02 18.07 -4.25
N THR A 2 57.83 17.86 -4.79
CA THR A 2 57.18 16.82 -5.62
C THR A 2 55.99 17.50 -6.32
N GLN A 3 55.75 17.18 -7.59
CA GLN A 3 54.72 17.80 -8.44
C GLN A 3 53.29 17.27 -8.16
N PRO A 4 52.21 18.01 -8.50
CA PRO A 4 50.83 17.55 -8.33
C PRO A 4 50.45 16.49 -9.38
N VAL A 5 49.95 15.33 -8.94
CA VAL A 5 49.52 14.24 -9.83
C VAL A 5 48.16 14.58 -10.44
N SER A 6 48.12 14.71 -11.76
CA SER A 6 46.91 14.91 -12.55
C SER A 6 46.07 13.63 -12.58
N LEU A 7 44.78 13.75 -12.24
CA LEU A 7 43.81 12.65 -12.24
C LEU A 7 43.32 12.33 -13.67
N SER A 8 44.25 12.13 -14.60
CA SER A 8 43.97 11.69 -15.98
C SER A 8 44.13 10.17 -16.11
N GLN A 9 43.62 9.37 -15.17
CA GLN A 9 43.92 7.93 -15.15
C GLN A 9 42.85 7.02 -14.49
N TYR A 10 41.56 7.35 -14.55
CA TYR A 10 40.51 6.36 -14.34
C TYR A 10 39.83 5.99 -15.66
N LYS A 11 40.53 5.15 -16.43
CA LYS A 11 40.01 4.47 -17.61
C LYS A 11 39.42 3.12 -17.17
N TRP A 12 38.19 3.14 -16.69
CA TRP A 12 37.42 1.92 -16.39
C TRP A 12 36.95 1.30 -17.71
N GLN A 13 37.74 0.35 -18.18
CA GLN A 13 37.50 -0.45 -19.38
C GLN A 13 36.78 -1.74 -18.94
N MET A 14 35.48 -1.85 -19.21
CA MET A 14 34.65 -3.02 -18.88
C MET A 14 34.42 -3.92 -20.12
N PRO A 15 34.42 -5.26 -19.96
CA PRO A 15 34.37 -6.22 -21.07
C PRO A 15 32.97 -6.37 -21.70
N GLU A 16 32.97 -6.67 -23.00
CA GLU A 16 31.78 -6.90 -23.84
C GLU A 16 30.89 -8.05 -23.32
N THR A 17 29.62 -7.76 -23.00
CA THR A 17 28.63 -8.81 -22.70
C THR A 17 28.03 -9.35 -24.00
N LYS A 18 28.66 -10.39 -24.56
CA LYS A 18 28.06 -11.19 -25.63
C LYS A 18 27.13 -12.24 -25.02
N ASN A 19 25.84 -12.01 -25.22
CA ASN A 19 24.74 -12.99 -25.30
C ASN A 19 24.79 -14.20 -24.38
N LEU A 20 23.95 -14.19 -23.35
CA LEU A 20 23.51 -15.41 -22.70
C LEU A 20 22.01 -15.32 -22.41
N PHE A 21 21.27 -16.30 -22.93
CA PHE A 21 19.84 -16.55 -22.72
C PHE A 21 18.89 -15.57 -23.43
N GLY A 22 18.15 -15.93 -24.48
CA GLY A 22 17.50 -17.21 -24.76
C GLY A 22 16.00 -16.94 -24.90
N MET A 23 15.45 -17.18 -26.08
CA MET A 23 14.05 -16.92 -26.44
C MET A 23 13.04 -17.44 -25.40
N SER A 24 12.32 -16.54 -24.73
CA SER A 24 11.02 -16.85 -24.13
C SER A 24 9.93 -16.52 -25.14
N LYS A 25 9.38 -17.60 -25.68
CA LYS A 25 8.29 -17.67 -26.66
C LYS A 25 7.04 -16.96 -26.13
N ASN A 26 6.47 -16.10 -26.97
CA ASN A 26 5.05 -15.95 -27.31
C ASN A 26 4.03 -15.90 -26.13
N MET A 27 3.35 -14.76 -25.96
CA MET A 27 1.94 -14.60 -26.34
C MET A 27 1.40 -13.23 -25.90
N PRO A 28 1.04 -12.30 -26.80
CA PRO A 28 0.13 -11.23 -26.44
C PRO A 28 -1.24 -11.87 -26.20
N LYS A 29 -1.72 -11.86 -24.96
CA LYS A 29 -3.11 -12.24 -24.68
C LYS A 29 -3.99 -11.30 -25.50
N SER A 30 -4.61 -11.89 -26.51
CA SER A 30 -5.61 -11.28 -27.37
C SER A 30 -6.62 -10.51 -26.53
N ILE A 31 -6.78 -9.26 -26.92
CA ILE A 31 -7.88 -8.33 -26.63
C ILE A 31 -9.15 -9.05 -26.13
N SER A 32 -9.47 -8.85 -24.86
CA SER A 32 -10.82 -8.97 -24.31
C SER A 32 -10.97 -7.83 -23.31
N CYS A 33 -11.28 -6.64 -23.85
CA CYS A 33 -11.19 -5.35 -23.16
C CYS A 33 -12.30 -5.11 -22.11
N ASP A 34 -13.26 -6.04 -21.95
CA ASP A 34 -14.36 -5.87 -20.99
C ASP A 34 -14.07 -6.38 -19.57
N ASN A 35 -13.16 -7.36 -19.43
CA ASN A 35 -12.87 -7.96 -18.11
C ASN A 35 -11.80 -7.19 -17.33
N SER A 36 -10.80 -6.63 -18.02
CA SER A 36 -9.72 -5.84 -17.41
C SER A 36 -10.25 -4.62 -16.66
N HIS A 37 -11.28 -3.96 -17.16
CA HIS A 37 -11.89 -2.82 -16.47
C HIS A 37 -12.59 -3.22 -15.17
N LYS A 38 -13.30 -4.36 -15.12
CA LYS A 38 -13.96 -4.83 -13.90
C LYS A 38 -12.96 -5.28 -12.83
N GLU A 39 -11.89 -5.96 -13.25
CA GLU A 39 -10.81 -6.38 -12.34
C GLU A 39 -10.08 -5.19 -11.74
N MET A 40 -9.74 -4.18 -12.56
CA MET A 40 -9.09 -2.94 -12.09
C MET A 40 -9.96 -2.17 -11.10
N GLU A 41 -11.27 -2.06 -11.34
CA GLU A 41 -12.19 -1.39 -10.41
C GLU A 41 -12.38 -2.19 -9.12
N SER A 42 -12.43 -3.52 -9.21
CA SER A 42 -12.49 -4.42 -8.04
C SER A 42 -11.25 -4.29 -7.15
N GLU A 43 -10.06 -4.26 -7.75
CA GLU A 43 -8.79 -4.09 -7.02
C GLU A 43 -8.70 -2.72 -6.34
N LYS A 44 -9.13 -1.65 -7.01
CA LYS A 44 -9.19 -0.31 -6.41
C LYS A 44 -10.15 -0.28 -5.22
N LEU A 45 -11.34 -0.86 -5.38
CA LEU A 45 -12.33 -0.92 -4.30
C LEU A 45 -11.78 -1.66 -3.09
N LYS A 46 -11.09 -2.79 -3.31
CA LYS A 46 -10.43 -3.55 -2.25
C LYS A 46 -9.35 -2.73 -1.53
N LYS A 47 -8.50 -2.02 -2.28
CA LYS A 47 -7.46 -1.13 -1.70
C LYS A 47 -8.06 -0.02 -0.85
N VAL A 48 -9.14 0.61 -1.31
CA VAL A 48 -9.85 1.65 -0.55
C VAL A 48 -10.44 1.07 0.74
N CYS A 49 -11.06 -0.12 0.68
CA CYS A 49 -11.59 -0.77 1.87
C CYS A 49 -10.49 -1.13 2.88
N GLN A 50 -9.32 -1.58 2.42
CA GLN A 50 -8.16 -1.84 3.28
C GLN A 50 -7.62 -0.55 3.92
N ALA A 51 -7.51 0.54 3.15
CA ALA A 51 -7.09 1.84 3.69
C ALA A 51 -8.09 2.40 4.72
N PHE A 52 -9.39 2.11 4.56
CA PHE A 52 -10.38 2.45 5.59
C PHE A 52 -10.19 1.63 6.87
N GLU A 53 -9.91 0.33 6.74
CA GLU A 53 -9.64 -0.54 7.88
C GLU A 53 -8.42 -0.07 8.68
N SER A 54 -7.34 0.40 8.04
CA SER A 54 -6.19 0.96 8.76
C SER A 54 -6.57 2.21 9.55
N LEU A 55 -7.27 3.16 8.94
CA LEU A 55 -7.74 4.37 9.64
C LEU A 55 -8.63 4.04 10.84
N PHE A 56 -9.53 3.07 10.67
CA PHE A 56 -10.40 2.60 11.75
C PHE A 56 -9.60 1.99 12.90
N VAL A 57 -8.63 1.12 12.59
CA VAL A 57 -7.75 0.52 13.60
C VAL A 57 -6.97 1.58 14.36
N ALA A 58 -6.37 2.54 13.65
CA ALA A 58 -5.65 3.65 14.26
C ALA A 58 -6.54 4.45 15.23
N GLN A 59 -7.80 4.72 14.84
CA GLN A 59 -8.75 5.42 15.71
C GLN A 59 -9.09 4.59 16.95
N VAL A 60 -9.39 3.30 16.80
CA VAL A 60 -9.70 2.42 17.94
C VAL A 60 -8.52 2.38 18.92
N MET A 61 -7.31 2.22 18.39
CA MET A 61 -6.08 2.21 19.18
C MET A 61 -5.84 3.53 19.92
N LYS A 62 -6.17 4.66 19.30
CA LYS A 62 -6.11 5.98 19.92
C LYS A 62 -7.12 6.13 21.07
N GLU A 63 -8.37 5.75 20.86
CA GLU A 63 -9.42 5.81 21.91
C GLU A 63 -9.11 4.89 23.10
N MET A 64 -8.57 3.69 22.83
CA MET A 64 -8.12 2.77 23.87
C MET A 64 -7.06 3.41 24.77
N ARG A 65 -6.08 4.13 24.20
CA ARG A 65 -5.07 4.87 24.98
C ARG A 65 -5.61 6.10 25.66
N ALA A 66 -6.55 6.82 25.04
CA ALA A 66 -7.22 7.96 25.66
C ALA A 66 -7.99 7.56 26.94
N THR A 67 -8.37 6.29 27.07
CA THR A 67 -9.03 5.74 28.26
C THR A 67 -8.05 5.47 29.41
N VAL A 68 -6.74 5.43 29.16
CA VAL A 68 -5.73 5.25 30.22
C VAL A 68 -5.52 6.60 30.92
N PRO A 69 -5.75 6.70 32.24
CA PRO A 69 -5.59 7.95 32.97
C PRO A 69 -4.13 8.40 32.91
N LYS A 70 -3.91 9.60 32.35
CA LYS A 70 -2.60 10.25 32.33
C LYS A 70 -2.33 10.83 33.71
N ASN A 71 -1.30 10.33 34.40
CA ASN A 71 -0.80 10.95 35.63
C ASN A 71 0.31 11.95 35.28
N GLU A 72 0.34 13.12 35.93
CA GLU A 72 1.32 14.19 35.69
C GLU A 72 2.79 13.74 35.87
N LEU A 73 3.04 12.63 36.59
CA LEU A 73 4.38 12.04 36.76
C LEU A 73 4.83 11.11 35.62
N PHE A 74 3.89 10.62 34.79
CA PHE A 74 4.15 9.60 33.76
C PHE A 74 3.68 10.03 32.36
N ASP A 75 3.33 11.30 32.15
CA ASP A 75 2.97 11.81 30.82
C ASP A 75 4.25 11.98 29.99
N GLY A 76 4.47 11.09 29.03
CA GLY A 76 5.66 11.00 28.18
C GLY A 76 5.95 12.19 27.26
N GLY A 77 5.25 13.30 27.45
CA GLY A 77 5.41 14.53 26.71
C GLY A 77 5.15 14.40 25.21
N GLN A 78 5.46 15.49 24.49
CA GLN A 78 5.19 15.60 23.05
C GLN A 78 5.99 14.59 22.20
N ALA A 79 7.19 14.20 22.66
CA ALA A 79 8.01 13.22 21.96
C ALA A 79 7.36 11.82 21.96
N GLU A 80 6.78 11.40 23.09
CA GLU A 80 6.06 10.12 23.16
C GLU A 80 4.80 10.14 22.30
N GLU A 81 4.05 11.24 22.28
CA GLU A 81 2.83 11.35 21.46
C GLU A 81 3.15 11.23 19.96
N ILE A 82 4.22 11.87 19.50
CA ILE A 82 4.66 11.76 18.10
C ILE A 82 5.09 10.33 17.78
N TYR A 83 5.90 9.72 18.63
CA TYR A 83 6.37 8.34 18.43
C TYR A 83 5.21 7.34 18.42
N THR A 84 4.27 7.49 19.35
CA THR A 84 3.08 6.65 19.47
C THR A 84 2.19 6.81 18.25
N SER A 85 1.99 8.04 17.76
CA SER A 85 1.20 8.29 16.55
C SER A 85 1.82 7.60 15.32
N MET A 86 3.14 7.67 15.15
CA MET A 86 3.85 6.97 14.06
C MET A 86 3.77 5.45 14.21
N LEU A 87 3.89 4.93 15.44
CA LEU A 87 3.76 3.52 15.75
C LEU A 87 2.35 3.01 15.39
N ASP A 88 1.33 3.77 15.76
CA ASP A 88 -0.07 3.45 15.50
C ASP A 88 -0.38 3.42 14.01
N GLU A 89 0.15 4.38 13.26
CA GLU A 89 0.02 4.41 11.81
C GLU A 89 0.60 3.13 11.19
N LYS A 90 1.83 2.76 11.53
CA LYS A 90 2.48 1.55 11.00
C LYS A 90 1.76 0.26 11.42
N LEU A 91 1.34 0.17 12.67
CA LEU A 91 0.64 -0.99 13.17
C LEU A 91 -0.74 -1.12 12.52
N SER A 92 -1.44 -0.01 12.31
CA SER A 92 -2.74 0.00 11.64
C SER A 92 -2.64 -0.41 10.17
N GLU A 93 -1.58 0.01 9.47
CA GLU A 93 -1.28 -0.42 8.10
C GLU A 93 -1.04 -1.93 8.05
N GLU A 94 -0.19 -2.46 8.93
CA GLU A 94 0.11 -3.90 9.00
C GLU A 94 -1.14 -4.74 9.35
N ILE A 95 -2.00 -4.26 10.25
CA ILE A 95 -3.23 -4.97 10.60
C ILE A 95 -4.20 -5.01 9.41
N ALA A 96 -4.31 -3.91 8.67
CA ALA A 96 -5.18 -3.80 7.50
C ALA A 96 -4.67 -4.60 6.28
N THR A 97 -3.35 -4.66 6.07
CA THR A 97 -2.77 -5.45 4.98
C THR A 97 -2.94 -6.96 5.24
N ASN A 98 -2.76 -7.39 6.49
CA ASN A 98 -2.98 -8.78 6.89
C ASN A 98 -4.47 -9.15 6.92
N GLY A 99 -5.38 -8.18 7.04
CA GLY A 99 -6.82 -8.39 7.03
C GLY A 99 -7.34 -9.08 8.29
N SER A 100 -6.68 -8.88 9.43
CA SER A 100 -6.95 -9.61 10.69
C SER A 100 -8.34 -9.33 11.27
N LEU A 101 -8.93 -8.16 11.02
CA LEU A 101 -10.28 -7.81 11.51
C LEU A 101 -11.39 -8.20 10.52
N GLY A 102 -11.05 -8.35 9.24
CA GLY A 102 -12.00 -8.74 8.19
C GLY A 102 -13.05 -7.68 7.87
N LEU A 103 -12.87 -6.44 8.34
CA LEU A 103 -13.82 -5.36 8.13
C LEU A 103 -13.78 -4.85 6.69
N ALA A 104 -12.58 -4.76 6.10
CA ALA A 104 -12.42 -4.39 4.69
C ALA A 104 -13.15 -5.37 3.75
N LYS A 105 -13.20 -6.66 4.08
CA LYS A 105 -13.90 -7.67 3.30
C LYS A 105 -15.41 -7.47 3.34
N LYS A 106 -15.99 -7.22 4.52
CA LYS A 106 -17.42 -6.95 4.66
C LYS A 106 -17.83 -5.68 3.92
N LEU A 107 -17.03 -4.62 4.01
CA LEU A 107 -17.27 -3.39 3.27
C LEU A 107 -17.21 -3.62 1.76
N TYR A 108 -16.22 -4.38 1.29
CA TYR A 108 -16.12 -4.75 -0.12
C TYR A 108 -17.36 -5.52 -0.60
N GLU A 109 -17.82 -6.51 0.16
CA GLU A 109 -19.04 -7.27 -0.16
C GLU A 109 -20.25 -6.33 -0.31
N SER A 110 -20.53 -5.49 0.69
CA SER A 110 -21.67 -4.55 0.65
C SER A 110 -21.58 -3.53 -0.49
N LEU A 111 -20.40 -2.99 -0.77
CA LEU A 111 -20.20 -2.04 -1.86
C LEU A 111 -20.30 -2.72 -3.23
N SER A 112 -19.75 -3.92 -3.37
CA SER A 112 -19.81 -4.68 -4.62
C SER A 112 -21.24 -5.05 -4.99
N GLU A 113 -22.05 -5.49 -4.02
CA GLU A 113 -23.48 -5.79 -4.21
C GLU A 113 -24.26 -4.53 -4.63
N THR A 114 -24.01 -3.40 -3.97
CA THR A 114 -24.66 -2.13 -4.29
C THR A 114 -24.31 -1.65 -5.71
N LEU A 115 -23.04 -1.78 -6.12
CA LEU A 115 -22.58 -1.41 -7.45
C LEU A 115 -23.12 -2.34 -8.55
N VAL A 116 -23.39 -3.61 -8.24
CA VAL A 116 -24.09 -4.52 -9.16
C VAL A 116 -25.53 -4.08 -9.34
N ASN A 117 -26.23 -3.74 -8.26
CA ASN A 117 -27.64 -3.31 -8.32
C ASN A 117 -27.81 -1.96 -9.05
N SER A 118 -26.93 -0.99 -8.84
CA SER A 118 -27.03 0.33 -9.49
C SER A 118 -26.82 0.29 -11.02
N LYS A 119 -26.05 -0.68 -11.54
CA LYS A 119 -25.89 -0.88 -12.99
C LYS A 119 -27.15 -1.37 -13.69
N PHE A 120 -28.09 -1.98 -12.97
CA PHE A 120 -29.35 -2.46 -13.55
C PHE A 120 -30.38 -1.35 -13.78
N GLU A 121 -30.31 -0.23 -13.06
CA GLU A 121 -31.27 0.87 -13.21
C GLU A 121 -30.91 1.82 -14.38
N GLY A 122 -29.63 1.93 -14.74
CA GLY A 122 -29.16 2.81 -15.81
C GLY A 122 -29.44 2.34 -17.25
N SER A 123 -29.92 1.10 -17.46
CA SER A 123 -30.23 0.56 -18.80
C SER A 123 -31.72 0.59 -19.15
N LYS A 124 -32.59 1.08 -18.25
CA LYS A 124 -34.05 1.14 -18.43
C LYS A 124 -34.60 2.54 -18.74
N ALA A 125 -33.72 3.53 -18.88
CA ALA A 125 -34.05 4.90 -19.27
C ALA A 125 -33.64 5.17 -20.72
#